data_AF-A0AB73C263-F1
#
_entry.id   AF-A0AB73C263-F1
#
_cell.length_a   1.000
_cell.length_b   1.000
_cell.length_c   1.000
_cell.angle_alpha   90.00
_cell.angle_beta   90.00
_cell.angle_gamma   90.00
#
_symmetry.space_group_name_H-M   'P 1'
#
loop_
_entity.id
_entity.type
_entity.pdbx_description
1 polymer ?
#
loop_
_entity_poly.entity_id
_entity_poly.type
_entity_poly.pdbx_seq_one_letter_code
_entity_poly.pdbx_strand_id
1 'polypeptide(L)'
;MRKIVILCSLLFLVACGESKPKYKMYTPTDKYNMLMKVANENDTKLKTEIEKNIKLLKKAVENNDEKAKQELTEWQGLLLVTPAKIDI
;
A
#
# COMPACT_ATOMS: atom_id res chain seq x y z
N MET A 1 23.85 -26.52 -43.42
CA MET A 1 23.78 -27.01 -42.03
C MET A 1 24.03 -25.86 -41.08
N ARG A 2 23.09 -25.61 -40.15
CA ARG A 2 23.21 -24.85 -38.87
C ARG A 2 23.48 -23.33 -39.05
N LYS A 3 22.73 -22.36 -38.48
CA LYS A 3 21.91 -22.29 -37.25
C LYS A 3 20.83 -21.21 -37.46
N ILE A 4 19.56 -21.58 -37.60
CA ILE A 4 18.43 -21.36 -36.67
C ILE A 4 18.60 -20.23 -35.62
N VAL A 5 17.50 -19.47 -35.52
CA VAL A 5 16.93 -18.70 -34.39
C VAL A 5 17.16 -17.19 -34.40
N ILE A 6 16.44 -16.53 -35.31
CA ILE A 6 15.61 -15.36 -34.98
C ILE A 6 14.74 -15.74 -33.78
N LEU A 7 14.49 -14.80 -32.86
CA LEU A 7 13.44 -14.79 -31.81
C LEU A 7 13.97 -14.78 -30.37
N CYS A 8 14.60 -13.68 -29.95
CA CYS A 8 14.62 -13.29 -28.52
C CYS A 8 14.81 -11.78 -28.31
N SER A 9 14.44 -10.96 -29.30
CA SER A 9 14.60 -9.50 -29.29
C SER A 9 13.32 -8.73 -28.90
N LEU A 10 12.33 -9.38 -28.26
CA LEU A 10 11.01 -8.76 -28.02
C LEU A 10 10.39 -8.91 -26.62
N LEU A 11 11.11 -9.42 -25.62
CA LEU A 11 10.63 -9.47 -24.23
C LEU A 11 11.85 -9.14 -23.38
N PHE A 12 12.07 -7.90 -22.94
CA PHE A 12 11.72 -7.44 -21.60
C PHE A 12 11.74 -5.89 -21.54
N LEU A 13 11.17 -5.23 -22.54
CA LEU A 13 10.73 -3.83 -22.38
C LEU A 13 9.29 -3.79 -21.85
N VAL A 14 9.01 -4.54 -20.78
CA VAL A 14 7.91 -4.12 -19.90
C VAL A 14 8.53 -3.02 -19.07
N ALA A 15 8.39 -1.80 -19.58
CA ALA A 15 8.66 -0.59 -18.86
C ALA A 15 8.17 -0.77 -17.41
N CYS A 16 9.09 -0.80 -16.46
CA CYS A 16 8.77 -0.50 -15.06
C CYS A 16 8.50 1.02 -14.99
N GLY A 17 7.49 1.46 -15.74
CA GLY A 17 6.79 2.70 -15.48
C GLY A 17 5.93 2.47 -14.26
N GLU A 18 6.55 2.19 -13.11
CA GLU A 18 5.87 2.26 -11.82
C GLU A 18 5.55 3.74 -11.64
N SER A 19 4.40 4.17 -12.17
CA SER A 19 3.73 5.36 -11.68
C SER A 19 3.69 5.20 -10.17
N LYS A 20 4.41 6.08 -9.45
CA LYS A 20 4.57 5.97 -8.00
C LYS A 20 3.22 5.58 -7.37
N PRO A 21 3.18 4.54 -6.51
CA PRO A 21 1.93 4.11 -5.91
C PRO A 21 1.24 5.31 -5.30
N LYS A 22 -0.05 5.46 -5.59
CA LYS A 22 -0.84 6.60 -5.10
C LYS A 22 -1.09 6.55 -3.60
N TYR A 23 -0.61 5.50 -2.92
CA TYR A 23 -0.67 5.29 -1.48
C TYR A 23 0.75 5.21 -0.90
N LYS A 24 0.86 5.51 0.40
CA LYS A 24 2.08 5.39 1.19
C LYS A 24 2.15 4.01 1.83
N MET A 25 3.36 3.47 1.90
CA MET A 25 3.69 2.29 2.70
C MET A 25 4.41 2.75 3.97
N TYR A 26 4.15 2.04 5.06
CA TYR A 26 4.77 2.29 6.36
C TYR A 26 5.29 0.98 6.94
N THR A 27 6.35 1.04 7.73
CA THR A 27 6.77 -0.16 8.47
C THR A 27 5.68 -0.55 9.48
N PRO A 28 5.56 -1.83 9.90
CA PRO A 28 4.61 -2.22 10.93
C PRO A 28 4.72 -1.40 12.22
N THR A 29 5.96 -1.06 12.62
CA THR A 29 6.23 -0.20 13.78
C THR A 29 5.70 1.22 13.58
N ASP A 30 5.90 1.82 12.40
CA ASP A 30 5.38 3.16 12.11
C ASP A 30 3.85 3.17 12.13
N LYS A 31 3.21 2.18 11.50
CA LYS A 31 1.74 2.03 11.52
C LYS A 31 1.21 1.99 12.95
N TYR A 32 1.80 1.13 13.79
CA TYR A 32 1.40 0.99 15.19
C TYR A 32 1.58 2.31 15.96
N ASN A 33 2.75 2.95 15.82
CA ASN A 33 3.03 4.22 16.49
C ASN A 33 2.09 5.34 16.04
N MET A 34 1.76 5.41 14.75
CA MET A 34 0.80 6.37 14.22
C MET A 34 -0.59 6.16 14.80
N LEU A 35 -1.05 4.90 14.91
CA LEU A 35 -2.35 4.58 15.51
C LEU A 35 -2.38 4.91 17.01
N MET A 36 -1.32 4.57 17.75
CA MET A 36 -1.20 4.94 19.16
C MET A 36 -1.19 6.46 19.35
N LYS A 37 -0.54 7.19 18.45
CA LYS A 37 -0.55 8.67 18.47
C LYS A 37 -1.96 9.21 18.24
N VAL A 38 -2.70 8.69 17.25
CA VAL A 38 -4.10 9.07 17.02
C VAL A 38 -4.95 8.79 18.26
N ALA A 39 -4.78 7.63 18.89
CA ALA A 39 -5.58 7.23 20.04
C ALA A 39 -5.26 8.04 21.31
N ASN A 40 -3.98 8.28 21.59
CA ASN A 40 -3.52 8.93 22.82
C ASN A 40 -3.62 10.45 22.75
N GLU A 41 -3.32 11.03 21.58
CA GLU A 41 -3.21 12.49 21.41
C GLU A 41 -4.43 13.09 20.70
N ASN A 42 -5.39 12.26 20.25
CA ASN A 42 -6.50 12.69 19.39
C ASN A 42 -6.01 13.48 18.17
N ASP A 43 -4.89 13.06 17.56
CA ASP A 43 -4.28 13.72 16.41
C ASP A 43 -5.19 13.60 15.16
N THR A 44 -6.08 14.56 14.99
CA THR A 44 -7.09 14.59 13.90
C THR A 44 -6.46 14.72 12.52
N LYS A 45 -5.31 15.39 12.42
CA LYS A 45 -4.56 15.53 11.18
C LYS A 45 -4.00 14.18 10.78
N LEU A 46 -3.33 13.49 11.69
CA LEU A 46 -2.79 12.15 11.44
C LEU A 46 -3.91 11.14 11.14
N LYS A 47 -5.03 11.20 11.86
CA LYS A 47 -6.23 10.41 11.56
C LYS A 47 -6.65 10.59 10.11
N THR A 48 -6.81 11.84 9.67
CA THR A 48 -7.22 12.17 8.29
C THR A 48 -6.21 11.67 7.26
N GLU A 49 -4.90 11.74 7.56
CA GLU A 49 -3.85 11.23 6.67
C GLU A 49 -3.92 9.70 6.51
N ILE A 50 -4.14 8.97 7.61
CA ILE A 50 -4.30 7.51 7.59
C ILE A 50 -5.54 7.13 6.79
N GLU A 51 -6.69 7.76 7.04
CA GLU A 51 -7.95 7.48 6.32
C GLU A 51 -7.82 7.75 4.82
N LYS A 52 -7.15 8.85 4.46
CA LYS A 52 -6.84 9.16 3.06
C LYS A 52 -5.97 8.08 2.44
N ASN A 53 -4.95 7.60 3.16
CA ASN A 53 -4.10 6.51 2.69
C ASN A 53 -4.89 5.21 2.48
N ILE A 54 -5.75 4.84 3.42
CA ILE A 54 -6.59 3.64 3.33
C ILE A 54 -7.58 3.74 2.15
N LYS A 55 -8.17 4.92 1.89
CA LYS A 55 -8.99 5.14 0.69
C LYS A 55 -8.21 4.94 -0.61
N LEU A 56 -6.93 5.32 -0.65
CA LEU A 56 -6.06 5.12 -1.82
C LEU A 56 -5.68 3.65 -1.98
N LEU A 57 -5.43 2.94 -0.87
CA LEU A 57 -5.21 1.50 -0.85
C LEU A 57 -6.42 0.74 -1.38
N LYS A 58 -7.64 1.03 -0.90
CA LYS A 58 -8.88 0.41 -1.38
C LYS A 58 -9.03 0.54 -2.90
N LYS A 59 -8.80 1.74 -3.46
CA LYS A 59 -8.82 1.97 -4.91
C LYS A 59 -7.74 1.18 -5.66
N ALA A 60 -6.56 1.02 -5.08
CA ALA A 60 -5.50 0.23 -5.70
C ALA A 60 -5.83 -1.27 -5.68
N VAL A 61 -6.44 -1.77 -4.60
CA VAL A 61 -6.95 -3.15 -4.49
C VAL A 61 -8.03 -3.43 -5.54
N GLU A 62 -8.95 -2.49 -5.79
CA GLU A 62 -9.93 -2.58 -6.89
C GLU A 62 -9.28 -2.73 -8.27
N ASN A 63 -8.03 -2.26 -8.43
CA ASN A 63 -7.22 -2.40 -9.64
C ASN A 63 -6.27 -3.62 -9.60
N ASN A 64 -6.51 -4.59 -8.71
CA ASN A 64 -5.71 -5.80 -8.53
C ASN A 64 -4.23 -5.55 -8.11
N ASP A 65 -3.97 -4.46 -7.38
CA ASP A 65 -2.65 -4.23 -6.78
C ASP A 65 -2.48 -5.08 -5.51
N GLU A 66 -1.76 -6.20 -5.63
CA GLU A 66 -1.47 -7.11 -4.52
C GLU A 66 -0.62 -6.47 -3.41
N LYS A 67 0.26 -5.51 -3.74
CA LYS A 67 1.03 -4.77 -2.71
C LYS A 67 0.07 -3.90 -1.89
N ALA A 68 -0.91 -3.26 -2.52
CA ALA A 68 -1.93 -2.47 -1.83
C ALA A 68 -2.81 -3.35 -0.94
N LYS A 69 -3.15 -4.56 -1.39
CA LYS A 69 -3.94 -5.52 -0.62
C LYS A 69 -3.23 -5.96 0.65
N GLN A 70 -1.94 -6.27 0.55
CA GLN A 70 -1.12 -6.61 1.72
C GLN A 70 -1.07 -5.43 2.70
N GLU A 71 -0.72 -4.23 2.23
CA GLU A 71 -0.64 -3.03 3.06
C GLU A 71 -1.99 -2.72 3.74
N LEU A 72 -3.11 -2.81 3.02
CA LEU A 72 -4.46 -2.63 3.58
C LEU A 72 -4.78 -3.66 4.68
N THR A 73 -4.41 -4.91 4.47
CA THR A 73 -4.61 -6.00 5.43
C THR A 73 -3.84 -5.74 6.72
N GLU A 74 -2.59 -5.25 6.63
CA GLU A 74 -1.79 -4.89 7.80
C GLU A 74 -2.42 -3.73 8.59
N TRP A 75 -2.90 -2.69 7.91
CA TRP A 75 -3.64 -1.60 8.57
C TRP A 75 -4.89 -2.11 9.30
N GLN A 76 -5.69 -2.94 8.64
CA GLN A 76 -6.89 -3.52 9.23
C GLN A 76 -6.57 -4.40 10.44
N GLY A 77 -5.52 -5.22 10.36
CA GLY A 77 -5.07 -6.05 11.49
C GLY A 77 -4.66 -5.20 12.69
N LEU A 78 -3.93 -4.11 12.48
CA LEU A 78 -3.53 -3.21 13.57
C LEU A 78 -4.71 -2.45 14.18
N LEU A 79 -5.74 -2.12 13.41
CA LEU A 79 -6.96 -1.48 13.92
C LEU A 79 -7.77 -2.40 14.85
N LEU A 80 -7.60 -3.72 14.76
CA LEU A 80 -8.24 -4.66 15.68
C LEU A 80 -7.56 -4.72 17.05
N VAL A 81 -6.29 -4.30 17.14
CA VAL A 81 -5.47 -4.43 18.36
C VAL A 81 -5.05 -3.08 18.96
N THR A 82 -5.44 -1.97 18.32
CA THR A 82 -5.16 -0.62 18.80
C THR A 82 -6.46 0.10 19.18
N PRO A 83 -6.42 1.05 20.15
CA PRO A 83 -7.60 1.83 20.53
C PRO A 83 -7.96 2.96 19.54
N ALA A 84 -7.25 3.06 18.40
CA ALA A 84 -7.42 4.13 17.43
C ALA A 84 -8.77 4.04 16.70
N LYS A 85 -9.51 5.15 16.67
CA LYS A 85 -10.79 5.27 15.96
C LYS A 85 -10.57 5.85 14.56
N ILE A 86 -10.27 4.98 13.60
CA ILE A 86 -10.09 5.32 12.19
C ILE A 86 -11.35 4.95 11.40
N ASP A 87 -11.85 5.86 10.56
CA ASP A 87 -13.03 5.62 9.72
C ASP A 87 -12.60 5.03 8.38
N ILE A 88 -12.75 3.70 8.25
CA ILE A 88 -12.28 2.91 7.09
C ILE A 88 -13.35 2.58 6.06
#